data_AF-A0ABD3IHQ8-F1
#
_entry.id   AF-A0ABD3IHQ8-F1
#
_cell.length_a   1.000
_cell.length_b   1.000
_cell.length_c   1.000
_cell.angle_alpha   90.00
_cell.angle_beta   90.00
_cell.angle_gamma   90.00
#
_symmetry.space_group_name_H-M   'P 1'
#
loop_
_entity.id
_entity.type
_entity.pdbx_description
1 polymer ?
#
loop_
_entity_poly.entity_id
_entity_poly.type
_entity_poly.pdbx_seq_one_letter_code
_entity_poly.pdbx_strand_id
1 'polypeptide(L)'
;MTQSQGTNGTVDSETEILEEGRALAAVLPRVLVVSRRTVRKNKFVDFVGEYHLDLIVKYGAVPVIVPRVSGLHSLLDSFEPIHGVLLCEGEDIDPSLYESDLSHLTPEDIAKIKSSHVSDTQIDKDKDSIELQLARRCLERNIPYLGICRGSQVLNVACGGSLYLDVETELSSKKGVEIHHIDYNNYDAHRHPVTVIEGTPLQEWFADSLRRSPTGSELIVNSYHHQGVKRLAARFQPMAYAPDGLVEAFYDPAVSDPGEGKFIMGLQFHPERMRHEQDIPLEKQTREQLTQGSTFDYPECPRVYQEFVKAVVAYQKKLLSREKEMKAPKIAAEVLEKKRAQLERSFSFARDKFEEGRNQSIHGGGRALAALKEQSGLPGAEKELEVGAKFLQSNTALTSRQVKFLHAMGATVRNSSMFLEKMQMNERKEAEARKMMEGMEERELQEFIDFYRMMIDAASSVLQQRRNSNSSRNF
;
A
#
# COMPACT_ATOMS: atom_id res chain seq x y z
N MET A 1 37.88 -58.01 3.13
CA MET A 1 36.96 -57.11 3.88
C MET A 1 37.68 -55.77 4.01
N THR A 2 37.18 -54.63 3.55
CA THR A 2 35.92 -54.35 2.83
C THR A 2 36.08 -53.01 2.06
N GLN A 3 35.33 -52.79 0.98
CA GLN A 3 35.35 -51.56 0.18
C GLN A 3 34.22 -50.58 0.59
N SER A 4 34.45 -49.28 0.38
CA SER A 4 33.49 -48.25 -0.10
C SER A 4 34.31 -46.95 -0.33
N GLN A 5 34.33 -46.22 -1.47
CA GLN A 5 33.26 -45.61 -2.30
C GLN A 5 32.30 -44.75 -1.46
N GLY A 6 32.40 -43.41 -1.43
CA GLY A 6 31.95 -42.45 -2.45
C GLY A 6 31.30 -41.24 -1.74
N THR A 7 30.90 -40.10 -2.34
CA THR A 7 30.98 -39.54 -3.71
C THR A 7 30.70 -38.02 -3.64
N ASN A 8 30.95 -37.26 -4.73
CA ASN A 8 30.52 -35.89 -5.08
C ASN A 8 29.64 -35.06 -4.12
N GLY A 9 30.02 -33.78 -3.96
CA GLY A 9 29.19 -32.71 -3.38
C GLY A 9 29.48 -31.33 -4.00
N THR A 10 29.26 -31.17 -5.31
CA THR A 10 29.28 -29.85 -5.98
C THR A 10 27.87 -29.26 -6.06
N VAL A 11 27.41 -28.75 -4.92
CA VAL A 11 26.23 -27.89 -4.67
C VAL A 11 26.68 -27.06 -3.45
N ASP A 12 26.67 -25.74 -3.39
CA ASP A 12 25.50 -24.85 -3.47
C ASP A 12 25.82 -23.39 -3.90
N SER A 13 26.91 -23.15 -4.66
CA SER A 13 27.29 -21.76 -5.02
C SER A 13 26.27 -21.03 -5.89
N GLU A 14 25.55 -21.72 -6.78
CA GLU A 14 24.40 -21.12 -7.51
C GLU A 14 23.22 -20.84 -6.56
N THR A 15 23.08 -21.62 -5.49
CA THR A 15 21.99 -21.50 -4.51
C THR A 15 22.20 -20.31 -3.59
N GLU A 16 23.44 -20.09 -3.12
CA GLU A 16 23.84 -18.86 -2.40
C GLU A 16 23.64 -17.62 -3.27
N ILE A 17 24.09 -17.63 -4.54
CA ILE A 17 23.91 -16.51 -5.47
C ILE A 17 22.42 -16.24 -5.77
N LEU A 18 21.56 -17.28 -5.77
CA LEU A 18 20.11 -17.13 -5.93
C LEU A 18 19.40 -16.63 -4.66
N GLU A 19 19.95 -16.85 -3.47
CA GLU A 19 19.45 -16.25 -2.22
C GLU A 19 19.92 -14.79 -2.09
N GLU A 20 21.20 -14.48 -2.35
CA GLU A 20 21.72 -13.11 -2.39
C GLU A 20 21.01 -12.25 -3.46
N GLY A 21 20.82 -12.81 -4.66
CA GLY A 21 20.06 -12.18 -5.74
C GLY A 21 18.56 -11.99 -5.41
N ARG A 22 18.01 -12.78 -4.49
CA ARG A 22 16.65 -12.57 -3.94
C ARG A 22 16.61 -11.52 -2.84
N ALA A 23 17.64 -11.42 -2.01
CA ALA A 23 17.74 -10.38 -0.99
C ALA A 23 17.78 -8.98 -1.63
N LEU A 24 18.49 -8.83 -2.76
CA LEU A 24 18.50 -7.62 -3.59
C LEU A 24 17.17 -7.28 -4.27
N ALA A 25 16.20 -8.20 -4.31
CA ALA A 25 14.88 -8.02 -4.90
C ALA A 25 13.75 -7.87 -3.85
N ALA A 26 14.08 -7.82 -2.56
CA ALA A 26 13.12 -7.57 -1.51
C ALA A 26 12.66 -6.10 -1.54
N VAL A 27 11.36 -5.87 -1.80
CA VAL A 27 10.76 -4.54 -1.62
C VAL A 27 10.89 -4.15 -0.16
N LEU A 28 11.71 -3.15 0.16
CA LEU A 28 11.86 -2.65 1.52
C LEU A 28 10.54 -2.01 2.04
N PRO A 29 10.27 -2.03 3.35
CA PRO A 29 9.07 -1.46 3.92
C PRO A 29 9.03 0.05 3.64
N ARG A 30 7.91 0.54 3.09
CA ARG A 30 7.74 1.94 2.68
C ARG A 30 6.91 2.71 3.71
N VAL A 31 7.47 3.81 4.20
CA VAL A 31 6.76 4.79 5.04
C VAL A 31 6.47 6.02 4.20
N LEU A 32 5.20 6.37 4.02
CA LEU A 32 4.86 7.67 3.43
C LEU A 32 5.04 8.76 4.46
N VAL A 33 5.68 9.87 4.07
CA VAL A 33 5.85 11.06 4.91
C VAL A 33 5.32 12.27 4.15
N VAL A 34 4.27 12.92 4.66
CA VAL A 34 3.71 14.10 3.98
C VAL A 34 4.60 15.32 4.24
N SER A 35 4.93 16.02 3.16
CA SER A 35 5.82 17.19 3.21
C SER A 35 5.21 18.40 3.90
N ARG A 36 6.09 19.24 4.45
CA ARG A 36 5.84 20.65 4.77
C ARG A 36 6.22 21.53 3.58
N ARG A 37 5.80 22.79 3.56
CA ARG A 37 6.06 23.75 2.49
C ARG A 37 6.75 24.99 3.05
N THR A 38 7.68 25.54 2.29
CA THR A 38 8.25 26.87 2.53
C THR A 38 8.36 27.66 1.23
N VAL A 39 8.47 28.98 1.32
CA VAL A 39 8.74 29.86 0.17
C VAL A 39 10.21 30.22 0.15
N ARG A 40 10.94 29.72 -0.86
CA ARG A 40 12.37 30.03 -1.07
C ARG A 40 12.56 30.66 -2.44
N LYS A 41 13.08 31.89 -2.49
CA LYS A 41 13.27 32.68 -3.74
C LYS A 41 12.00 32.76 -4.59
N ASN A 42 10.87 33.11 -3.96
CA ASN A 42 9.54 33.21 -4.55
C ASN A 42 9.05 31.92 -5.24
N LYS A 43 9.48 30.76 -4.76
CA LYS A 43 8.99 29.44 -5.19
C LYS A 43 8.62 28.60 -3.97
N PHE A 44 7.54 27.84 -4.09
CA PHE A 44 7.22 26.81 -3.11
C PHE A 44 8.25 25.68 -3.18
N VAL A 45 8.72 25.26 -2.02
CA VAL A 45 9.61 24.11 -1.83
C VAL A 45 8.97 23.22 -0.79
N ASP A 46 8.66 21.99 -1.19
CA ASP A 46 8.16 20.96 -0.30
C ASP A 46 9.37 20.24 0.35
N PHE A 47 9.32 20.01 1.67
CA PHE A 47 10.43 19.47 2.47
C PHE A 47 9.94 18.61 3.64
N VAL A 48 10.83 17.83 4.26
CA VAL A 48 10.60 17.07 5.51
C VAL A 48 11.84 17.25 6.39
N GLY A 49 11.67 17.27 7.72
CA GLY A 49 12.80 17.31 8.66
C GLY A 49 13.68 16.06 8.56
N GLU A 50 15.00 16.25 8.45
CA GLU A 50 15.98 15.18 8.22
C GLU A 50 15.90 14.07 9.28
N TYR A 51 15.73 14.41 10.56
CA TYR A 51 15.63 13.43 11.64
C TYR A 51 14.48 12.44 11.52
N HIS A 52 13.33 12.82 10.94
CA HIS A 52 12.27 11.85 10.64
C HIS A 52 12.75 10.79 9.63
N LEU A 53 13.41 11.25 8.56
CA LEU A 53 13.90 10.40 7.47
C LEU A 53 15.03 9.49 7.98
N ASP A 54 15.98 10.05 8.72
CA ASP A 54 17.10 9.33 9.32
C ASP A 54 16.63 8.25 10.29
N LEU A 55 15.66 8.54 11.16
CA LEU A 55 15.13 7.56 12.11
C LEU A 55 14.37 6.43 11.38
N ILE A 56 13.60 6.74 10.33
CA ILE A 56 12.95 5.71 9.49
C ILE A 56 14.00 4.80 8.81
N VAL A 57 15.04 5.38 8.21
CA VAL A 57 16.12 4.62 7.54
C VAL A 57 16.93 3.79 8.55
N LYS A 58 17.30 4.38 9.69
CA LYS A 58 18.08 3.74 10.76
C LYS A 58 17.41 2.48 11.31
N TYR A 59 16.09 2.44 11.36
CA TYR A 59 15.33 1.27 11.82
C TYR A 59 14.89 0.32 10.70
N GLY A 60 15.29 0.58 9.45
CA GLY A 60 15.18 -0.39 8.34
C GLY A 60 13.99 -0.22 7.41
N ALA A 61 13.39 0.98 7.32
CA ALA A 61 12.35 1.32 6.35
C ALA A 61 12.80 2.42 5.38
N VAL A 62 12.09 2.55 4.26
CA VAL A 62 12.33 3.55 3.22
C VAL A 62 11.29 4.67 3.36
N PRO A 63 11.70 5.91 3.67
CA PRO A 63 10.78 7.05 3.65
C PRO A 63 10.50 7.46 2.19
N VAL A 64 9.24 7.77 1.91
CA VAL A 64 8.76 8.25 0.61
C VAL A 64 8.01 9.56 0.84
N ILE A 65 8.58 10.67 0.38
CA ILE A 65 8.00 11.99 0.58
C ILE A 65 6.80 12.19 -0.35
N VAL A 66 5.66 12.55 0.24
CA VAL A 66 4.42 12.89 -0.47
C VAL A 66 4.32 14.42 -0.58
N PRO A 67 4.40 15.00 -1.80
CA PRO A 67 4.38 16.45 -2.00
C PRO A 67 2.98 17.05 -1.81
N ARG A 68 2.87 18.34 -1.41
CA ARG A 68 1.59 19.02 -1.15
C ARG A 68 0.96 19.57 -2.43
N VAL A 69 0.66 18.70 -3.39
CA VAL A 69 0.15 19.10 -4.71
C VAL A 69 -1.36 18.89 -4.80
N SER A 70 -2.06 19.90 -5.33
CA SER A 70 -3.51 19.82 -5.49
C SER A 70 -3.92 18.63 -6.37
N GLY A 71 -5.01 17.96 -5.97
CA GLY A 71 -5.48 16.72 -6.59
C GLY A 71 -4.70 15.44 -6.24
N LEU A 72 -3.52 15.53 -5.58
CA LEU A 72 -2.73 14.33 -5.25
C LEU A 72 -3.47 13.36 -4.31
N HIS A 73 -4.38 13.87 -3.48
CA HIS A 73 -5.25 13.07 -2.61
C HIS A 73 -6.02 11.99 -3.40
N SER A 74 -6.45 12.28 -4.64
CA SER A 74 -7.13 11.34 -5.53
C SER A 74 -6.19 10.31 -6.18
N LEU A 75 -4.87 10.52 -6.08
CA LEU A 75 -3.84 9.67 -6.68
C LEU A 75 -3.06 8.85 -5.64
N LEU A 76 -3.47 8.89 -4.36
CA LEU A 76 -2.76 8.22 -3.26
C LEU A 76 -2.56 6.71 -3.45
N ASP A 77 -3.45 6.04 -4.20
CA ASP A 77 -3.30 4.61 -4.53
C ASP A 77 -2.09 4.32 -5.44
N SER A 78 -1.52 5.35 -6.09
CA SER A 78 -0.28 5.24 -6.89
C SER A 78 0.99 5.10 -6.02
N PHE A 79 0.89 5.30 -4.69
CA PHE A 79 2.00 5.10 -3.75
C PHE A 79 2.09 3.66 -3.21
N GLU A 80 1.13 2.79 -3.56
CA GLU A 80 1.06 1.41 -3.07
C GLU A 80 2.27 0.55 -3.51
N PRO A 81 2.67 -0.48 -2.73
CA PRO A 81 2.19 -0.80 -1.39
C PRO A 81 2.64 0.19 -0.31
N ILE A 82 1.69 0.67 0.50
CA ILE A 82 1.91 1.50 1.68
C ILE A 82 2.05 0.58 2.90
N HIS A 83 3.19 0.66 3.60
CA HIS A 83 3.47 -0.18 4.78
C HIS A 83 3.42 0.60 6.10
N GLY A 84 3.54 1.93 6.02
CA GLY A 84 3.40 2.84 7.15
C GLY A 84 3.14 4.27 6.68
N VAL A 85 2.63 5.10 7.57
CA VAL A 85 2.46 6.55 7.37
C VAL A 85 2.99 7.30 8.59
N LEU A 86 3.83 8.29 8.35
CA LEU A 86 4.23 9.30 9.33
C LEU A 86 3.65 10.64 8.89
N LEU A 87 2.81 11.25 9.73
CA LEU A 87 2.37 12.63 9.55
C LEU A 87 3.09 13.52 10.57
N CYS A 88 3.83 14.50 10.05
CA CYS A 88 4.65 15.44 10.79
C CYS A 88 3.86 16.72 11.14
N GLU A 89 4.56 17.72 11.65
CA GLU A 89 4.01 19.02 12.01
C GLU A 89 3.60 19.90 10.82
N GLY A 90 2.94 21.02 11.14
CA GLY A 90 2.56 22.00 10.15
C GLY A 90 1.55 23.02 10.65
N GLU A 91 0.94 23.65 9.66
CA GLU A 91 -0.05 24.71 9.71
C GLU A 91 -1.44 24.18 10.11
N ASP A 92 -2.25 24.99 10.76
CA ASP A 92 -3.56 24.64 11.30
C ASP A 92 -4.47 23.84 10.34
N ILE A 93 -5.22 22.90 10.90
CA ILE A 93 -6.28 22.16 10.19
C ILE A 93 -7.51 23.07 10.04
N ASP A 94 -8.17 23.09 8.88
CA ASP A 94 -9.40 23.88 8.67
C ASP A 94 -10.46 23.56 9.75
N PRO A 95 -10.87 24.53 10.60
CA PRO A 95 -11.81 24.26 11.70
C PRO A 95 -13.14 23.64 11.26
N SER A 96 -13.57 23.90 10.01
CA SER A 96 -14.78 23.31 9.44
C SER A 96 -14.73 21.77 9.30
N LEU A 97 -13.55 21.16 9.45
CA LEU A 97 -13.34 19.71 9.41
C LEU A 97 -13.62 19.02 10.75
N TYR A 98 -13.69 19.76 11.87
CA TYR A 98 -13.81 19.17 13.22
C TYR A 98 -14.74 19.91 14.19
N GLU A 99 -15.11 21.17 13.93
CA GLU A 99 -16.04 21.94 14.75
C GLU A 99 -17.03 22.70 13.85
N SER A 100 -18.32 22.36 13.98
CA SER A 100 -19.40 22.93 13.16
C SER A 100 -19.90 24.29 13.65
N ASP A 101 -19.52 24.69 14.85
CA ASP A 101 -19.93 25.95 15.48
C ASP A 101 -18.76 26.54 16.28
N LEU A 102 -18.38 27.76 15.95
CA LEU A 102 -17.34 28.54 16.63
C LEU A 102 -17.94 29.62 17.55
N SER A 103 -19.24 29.56 17.85
CA SER A 103 -19.97 30.57 18.65
C SER A 103 -19.41 30.79 20.06
N HIS A 104 -18.57 29.89 20.56
CA HIS A 104 -17.86 30.03 21.84
C HIS A 104 -16.66 30.98 21.80
N LEU A 105 -16.23 31.43 20.61
CA LEU A 105 -15.19 32.44 20.41
C LEU A 105 -15.79 33.70 19.78
N THR A 106 -15.37 34.88 20.24
CA THR A 106 -15.77 36.13 19.61
C THR A 106 -14.96 36.36 18.32
N PRO A 107 -15.43 37.23 17.39
CA PRO A 107 -14.63 37.67 16.25
C PRO A 107 -13.30 38.32 16.65
N GLU A 108 -13.25 38.92 17.85
CA GLU A 108 -12.06 39.54 18.44
C GLU A 108 -11.05 38.49 18.90
N ASP A 109 -11.51 37.40 19.53
CA ASP A 109 -10.65 36.24 19.86
C ASP A 109 -10.05 35.60 18.61
N ILE A 110 -10.88 35.37 17.58
CA ILE A 110 -10.43 34.79 16.30
C ILE A 110 -9.40 35.71 15.61
N ALA A 111 -9.58 37.04 15.69
CA ALA A 111 -8.62 38.01 15.17
C ALA A 111 -7.32 38.04 16.00
N LYS A 112 -7.41 37.89 17.33
CA LYS A 112 -6.27 37.78 18.24
C LYS A 112 -5.45 36.53 17.91
N ILE A 113 -6.06 35.35 17.85
CA ILE A 113 -5.39 34.07 17.53
C ILE A 113 -4.62 34.18 16.21
N LYS A 114 -5.25 34.72 15.16
CA LYS A 114 -4.60 34.94 13.85
C LYS A 114 -3.45 35.95 13.87
N SER A 115 -3.47 36.92 14.79
CA SER A 115 -2.38 37.90 14.92
C SER A 115 -1.25 37.43 15.84
N SER A 116 -1.52 36.52 16.79
CA SER A 116 -0.51 35.82 17.58
C SER A 116 0.21 34.73 16.77
N HIS A 117 -0.52 33.97 15.95
CA HIS A 117 -0.03 32.75 15.29
C HIS A 117 -0.01 32.89 13.75
N VAL A 118 0.61 33.96 13.26
CA VAL A 118 0.60 34.38 11.83
C VAL A 118 1.23 33.33 10.90
N SER A 119 2.22 32.57 11.39
CA SER A 119 2.89 31.49 10.67
C SER A 119 2.05 30.22 10.54
N ASP A 120 1.21 29.95 11.54
CA ASP A 120 0.63 28.62 11.75
C ASP A 120 -0.85 28.58 11.36
N THR A 121 -1.59 29.68 11.54
CA THR A 121 -3.04 29.81 11.19
C THR A 121 -3.36 29.86 9.67
N GLN A 122 -2.39 29.53 8.81
CA GLN A 122 -2.58 29.45 7.35
C GLN A 122 -3.08 28.07 6.92
N ILE A 123 -4.40 27.94 6.76
CA ILE A 123 -5.05 26.69 6.34
C ILE A 123 -4.58 26.22 4.96
N ASP A 124 -3.97 25.03 4.88
CA ASP A 124 -3.67 24.33 3.62
C ASP A 124 -4.66 23.17 3.38
N LYS A 125 -5.66 23.44 2.53
CA LYS A 125 -6.70 22.48 2.16
C LYS A 125 -6.21 21.29 1.33
N ASP A 126 -5.13 21.45 0.57
CA ASP A 126 -4.53 20.34 -0.16
C ASP A 126 -3.82 19.39 0.82
N LYS A 127 -3.07 19.94 1.79
CA LYS A 127 -2.45 19.18 2.89
C LYS A 127 -3.50 18.46 3.73
N ASP A 128 -4.53 19.17 4.20
CA ASP A 128 -5.64 18.58 4.98
C ASP A 128 -6.30 17.42 4.24
N SER A 129 -6.59 17.58 2.93
CA SER A 129 -7.20 16.53 2.11
C SER A 129 -6.30 15.29 1.94
N ILE A 130 -5.01 15.50 1.63
CA ILE A 130 -4.02 14.40 1.51
C ILE A 130 -3.91 13.64 2.83
N GLU A 131 -3.75 14.35 3.94
CA GLU A 131 -3.45 13.78 5.23
C GLU A 131 -4.65 13.10 5.89
N LEU A 132 -5.85 13.69 5.82
CA LEU A 132 -7.07 13.02 6.30
C LEU A 132 -7.37 11.75 5.48
N GLN A 133 -7.09 11.74 4.18
CA GLN A 133 -7.27 10.54 3.36
C GLN A 133 -6.23 9.45 3.65
N LEU A 134 -4.98 9.81 3.99
CA LEU A 134 -3.98 8.86 4.46
C LEU A 134 -4.34 8.31 5.84
N ALA A 135 -4.75 9.16 6.78
CA ALA A 135 -5.19 8.75 8.11
C ALA A 135 -6.39 7.78 8.03
N ARG A 136 -7.41 8.09 7.22
CA ARG A 136 -8.56 7.19 6.98
C ARG A 136 -8.12 5.82 6.40
N ARG A 137 -7.28 5.80 5.36
CA ARG A 137 -6.71 4.55 4.82
C ARG A 137 -5.99 3.73 5.90
N CYS A 138 -5.25 4.38 6.80
CA CYS A 138 -4.57 3.70 7.91
C CYS A 138 -5.56 3.12 8.92
N LEU A 139 -6.58 3.88 9.31
CA LEU A 139 -7.64 3.49 10.24
C LEU A 139 -8.51 2.34 9.71
N GLU A 140 -8.74 2.28 8.40
CA GLU A 140 -9.51 1.23 7.72
C GLU A 140 -8.72 -0.06 7.54
N ARG A 141 -7.43 0.04 7.15
CA ARG A 141 -6.59 -1.10 6.76
C ARG A 141 -5.61 -1.54 7.85
N ASN A 142 -5.67 -0.88 9.02
CA ASN A 142 -4.72 -1.00 10.14
C ASN A 142 -3.25 -0.87 9.69
N ILE A 143 -2.98 0.06 8.76
CA ILE A 143 -1.60 0.39 8.37
C ILE A 143 -0.95 1.13 9.56
N PRO A 144 0.27 0.77 9.95
CA PRO A 144 1.05 1.51 10.95
C PRO A 144 1.07 3.02 10.70
N TYR A 145 0.68 3.78 11.71
CA TYR A 145 0.51 5.22 11.67
C TYR A 145 1.14 5.88 12.90
N LEU A 146 2.05 6.84 12.66
CA LEU A 146 2.58 7.74 13.67
C LEU A 146 2.22 9.18 13.29
N GLY A 147 1.52 9.89 14.18
CA GLY A 147 1.23 11.32 14.03
C GLY A 147 1.98 12.13 15.07
N ILE A 148 2.72 13.16 14.65
CA ILE A 148 3.51 14.04 15.53
C ILE A 148 3.02 15.48 15.39
N CYS A 149 2.81 16.15 16.52
CA CYS A 149 2.18 17.46 16.62
C CYS A 149 0.87 17.48 15.80
N ARG A 150 0.80 18.28 14.73
CA ARG A 150 -0.33 18.31 13.78
C ARG A 150 -0.75 16.93 13.25
N GLY A 151 0.19 16.00 13.04
CA GLY A 151 -0.16 14.63 12.64
C GLY A 151 -1.08 13.95 13.66
N SER A 152 -0.83 14.11 14.96
CA SER A 152 -1.72 13.58 16.01
C SER A 152 -3.12 14.22 15.94
N GLN A 153 -3.18 15.51 15.63
CA GLN A 153 -4.43 16.25 15.49
C GLN A 153 -5.25 15.76 14.28
N VAL A 154 -4.59 15.52 13.12
CA VAL A 154 -5.20 14.90 11.94
C VAL A 154 -5.80 13.52 12.28
N LEU A 155 -5.07 12.67 13.02
CA LEU A 155 -5.56 11.36 13.43
C LEU A 155 -6.82 11.46 14.30
N ASN A 156 -6.85 12.41 15.24
CA ASN A 156 -8.01 12.65 16.09
C ASN A 156 -9.23 13.12 15.27
N VAL A 157 -9.04 14.09 14.38
CA VAL A 157 -10.08 14.63 13.49
C VAL A 157 -10.60 13.55 12.52
N ALA A 158 -9.72 12.70 11.98
CA ALA A 158 -10.10 11.59 11.11
C ALA A 158 -11.04 10.56 11.79
N CYS A 159 -11.08 10.52 13.13
CA CYS A 159 -12.01 9.70 13.92
C CYS A 159 -13.17 10.51 14.57
N GLY A 160 -13.40 11.77 14.20
CA GLY A 160 -14.50 12.60 14.73
C GLY A 160 -14.23 13.27 16.08
N GLY A 161 -12.98 13.28 16.53
CA GLY A 161 -12.54 14.17 17.61
C GLY A 161 -12.58 15.64 17.19
N SER A 162 -12.32 16.55 18.14
CA SER A 162 -12.17 17.99 17.86
C SER A 162 -10.94 18.57 18.54
N LEU A 163 -10.51 19.74 18.06
CA LEU A 163 -9.37 20.49 18.56
C LEU A 163 -9.79 21.79 19.23
N TYR A 164 -8.93 22.33 20.08
CA TYR A 164 -8.96 23.75 20.43
C TYR A 164 -8.38 24.52 19.25
N LEU A 165 -8.99 25.65 18.88
CA LEU A 165 -8.41 26.60 17.92
C LEU A 165 -7.23 27.35 18.56
N ASP A 166 -7.31 27.56 19.87
CA ASP A 166 -6.21 28.07 20.68
C ASP A 166 -6.33 27.56 22.12
N VAL A 167 -5.33 26.79 22.57
CA VAL A 167 -5.28 26.18 23.90
C VAL A 167 -5.17 27.26 24.99
N GLU A 168 -4.36 28.29 24.77
CA GLU A 168 -4.16 29.35 25.78
C GLU A 168 -5.46 30.12 26.04
N THR A 169 -6.19 30.49 24.99
CA THR A 169 -7.50 31.16 25.08
C THR A 169 -8.59 30.21 25.61
N GLU A 170 -8.69 28.97 25.11
CA GLU A 170 -9.83 28.09 25.40
C GLU A 170 -9.68 27.18 26.64
N LEU A 171 -8.46 26.84 27.08
CA LEU A 171 -8.21 25.84 28.13
C LEU A 171 -7.62 26.45 29.40
N SER A 172 -6.57 27.28 29.29
CA SER A 172 -5.90 27.88 30.47
C SER A 172 -6.87 28.73 31.30
N SER A 173 -7.79 29.43 30.63
CA SER A 173 -8.91 30.18 31.22
C SER A 173 -9.90 29.34 32.05
N LYS A 174 -9.96 28.01 31.86
CA LYS A 174 -10.96 27.12 32.48
C LYS A 174 -10.46 26.32 33.69
N LYS A 175 -9.16 26.05 33.79
CA LYS A 175 -8.60 25.22 34.88
C LYS A 175 -7.73 25.95 35.89
N GLY A 176 -7.43 27.23 35.67
CA GLY A 176 -6.63 28.03 36.62
C GLY A 176 -5.17 27.59 36.75
N VAL A 177 -4.69 26.81 35.77
CA VAL A 177 -3.29 26.44 35.59
C VAL A 177 -2.88 26.95 34.21
N GLU A 178 -1.90 27.84 34.17
CA GLU A 178 -1.41 28.46 32.95
C GLU A 178 -0.16 27.70 32.48
N ILE A 179 -0.30 27.02 31.34
CA ILE A 179 0.80 26.35 30.63
C ILE A 179 0.84 26.98 29.24
N HIS A 180 1.95 27.61 28.89
CA HIS A 180 2.19 28.04 27.51
C HIS A 180 2.68 26.82 26.72
N HIS A 181 1.98 26.50 25.63
CA HIS A 181 2.32 25.39 24.72
C HIS A 181 3.13 25.86 23.49
N ILE A 182 3.48 27.14 23.46
CA ILE A 182 4.26 27.75 22.39
C ILE A 182 5.00 28.97 22.93
N ASP A 183 6.29 29.08 22.64
CA ASP A 183 7.07 30.31 22.81
C ASP A 183 7.87 30.56 21.52
N TYR A 184 7.44 31.57 20.76
CA TYR A 184 8.09 31.97 19.52
C TYR A 184 9.51 32.53 19.72
N ASN A 185 9.86 32.97 20.94
CA ASN A 185 11.21 33.43 21.28
C ASN A 185 12.13 32.29 21.71
N ASN A 186 11.58 31.15 22.10
CA ASN A 186 12.30 29.99 22.65
C ASN A 186 11.96 28.67 21.91
N TYR A 187 11.84 28.77 20.58
CA TYR A 187 11.26 27.73 19.69
C TYR A 187 11.81 26.30 19.87
N ASP A 188 13.11 26.15 20.11
CA ASP A 188 13.77 24.83 20.23
C ASP A 188 13.97 24.36 21.68
N ALA A 189 14.01 25.29 22.66
CA ALA A 189 14.31 24.98 24.07
C ALA A 189 13.09 25.08 25.00
N HIS A 190 11.91 25.51 24.52
CA HIS A 190 10.68 25.53 25.32
C HIS A 190 10.25 24.10 25.72
N ARG A 191 9.86 23.93 26.98
CA ARG A 191 9.52 22.63 27.58
C ARG A 191 8.44 22.79 28.67
N HIS A 192 7.60 21.76 28.84
CA HIS A 192 6.70 21.63 30.01
C HIS A 192 6.62 20.17 30.49
N PRO A 193 6.21 19.92 31.75
CA PRO A 193 5.95 18.57 32.22
C PRO A 193 4.70 17.95 31.56
N VAL A 194 4.68 16.61 31.50
CA VAL A 194 3.50 15.79 31.19
C VAL A 194 3.48 14.56 32.09
N THR A 195 2.29 14.21 32.58
CA THR A 195 2.06 13.00 33.37
C THR A 195 1.71 11.84 32.44
N VAL A 196 2.56 10.83 32.39
CA VAL A 196 2.38 9.59 31.62
C VAL A 196 1.45 8.64 32.38
N ILE A 197 0.52 8.02 31.65
CA ILE A 197 -0.47 7.10 32.19
C ILE A 197 0.11 5.68 32.24
N GLU A 198 -0.06 5.00 33.37
CA GLU A 198 0.39 3.62 33.57
C GLU A 198 -0.27 2.63 32.61
N GLY A 199 0.47 1.59 32.20
CA GLY A 199 -0.02 0.54 31.30
C GLY A 199 -0.13 0.94 29.83
N THR A 200 0.38 2.13 29.45
CA THR A 200 0.35 2.63 28.07
C THR A 200 1.70 2.41 27.35
N PRO A 201 1.72 2.32 26.01
CA PRO A 201 2.97 2.19 25.24
C PRO A 201 4.02 3.25 25.58
N LEU A 202 3.59 4.50 25.84
CA LEU A 202 4.49 5.59 26.21
C LEU A 202 5.24 5.32 27.52
N GLN A 203 4.58 4.67 28.50
CA GLN A 203 5.24 4.26 29.76
C GLN A 203 6.34 3.23 29.50
N GLU A 204 6.11 2.25 28.61
CA GLU A 204 7.12 1.25 28.24
C GLU A 204 8.32 1.92 27.55
N TRP A 205 8.06 2.84 26.60
CA TRP A 205 9.11 3.46 25.81
C TRP A 205 10.06 4.31 26.66
N PHE A 206 9.52 5.08 27.62
CA PHE A 206 10.30 5.98 28.49
C PHE A 206 10.50 5.41 29.91
N ALA A 207 10.40 4.09 30.10
CA ALA A 207 10.39 3.46 31.42
C ALA A 207 11.60 3.81 32.30
N ASP A 208 12.78 3.99 31.72
CA ASP A 208 14.01 4.28 32.48
C ASP A 208 14.17 5.77 32.82
N SER A 209 13.60 6.67 32.02
CA SER A 209 13.42 8.09 32.36
C SER A 209 12.35 8.29 33.43
N LEU A 210 11.22 7.58 33.30
CA LEU A 210 10.15 7.59 34.31
C LEU A 210 10.64 7.04 35.66
N ARG A 211 11.41 5.94 35.67
CA ARG A 211 12.08 5.43 36.89
C ARG A 211 13.04 6.41 37.56
N ARG A 212 13.59 7.37 36.82
CA ARG A 212 14.48 8.43 37.35
C ARG A 212 13.72 9.71 37.71
N SER A 213 12.47 9.85 37.27
CA SER A 213 11.61 10.98 37.60
C SER A 213 11.21 10.94 39.09
N PRO A 214 11.25 12.06 39.84
CA PRO A 214 10.88 12.07 41.26
C PRO A 214 9.45 11.58 41.55
N THR A 215 8.55 11.68 40.58
CA THR A 215 7.15 11.24 40.67
C THR A 215 6.92 9.81 40.17
N GLY A 216 7.89 9.23 39.46
CA GLY A 216 7.75 7.95 38.75
C GLY A 216 6.88 8.00 37.48
N SER A 217 6.23 9.13 37.17
CA SER A 217 5.22 9.25 36.11
C SER A 217 5.36 10.49 35.22
N GLU A 218 6.24 11.44 35.55
CA GLU A 218 6.39 12.71 34.82
C GLU A 218 7.58 12.70 33.84
N LEU A 219 7.36 13.22 32.63
CA LEU A 219 8.39 13.56 31.64
C LEU A 219 8.35 15.07 31.34
N ILE A 220 9.49 15.65 30.98
CA ILE A 220 9.60 17.02 30.49
C ILE A 220 9.72 16.97 28.97
N VAL A 221 8.70 17.45 28.25
CA VAL A 221 8.61 17.38 26.79
C VAL A 221 8.72 18.75 26.13
N ASN A 222 9.05 18.78 24.85
CA ASN A 222 9.06 20.00 24.05
C ASN A 222 7.68 20.34 23.50
N SER A 223 7.42 21.64 23.39
CA SER A 223 6.09 22.16 23.08
C SER A 223 6.20 23.30 22.08
N TYR A 224 5.53 23.12 20.95
CA TYR A 224 5.37 24.10 19.89
C TYR A 224 4.03 23.84 19.19
N HIS A 225 2.95 24.22 19.85
CA HIS A 225 1.59 24.14 19.31
C HIS A 225 0.66 25.09 20.06
N HIS A 226 -0.16 25.85 19.33
CA HIS A 226 -1.26 26.60 19.94
C HIS A 226 -2.61 25.85 19.79
N GLN A 227 -2.76 25.01 18.76
CA GLN A 227 -3.84 24.01 18.69
C GLN A 227 -3.53 22.77 19.53
N GLY A 228 -4.56 22.02 19.93
CA GLY A 228 -4.42 20.76 20.67
C GLY A 228 -5.75 20.01 20.79
N VAL A 229 -5.73 18.77 21.28
CA VAL A 229 -6.94 17.92 21.34
C VAL A 229 -7.93 18.40 22.41
N LYS A 230 -9.12 18.82 21.96
CA LYS A 230 -10.27 19.28 22.80
C LYS A 230 -11.21 18.14 23.15
N ARG A 231 -11.53 17.30 22.16
CA ARG A 231 -12.27 16.05 22.35
C ARG A 231 -11.49 14.95 21.66
N LEU A 232 -10.92 14.05 22.46
CA LEU A 232 -10.31 12.83 21.94
C LEU A 232 -11.41 11.92 21.36
N ALA A 233 -11.19 11.39 20.16
CA ALA A 233 -12.13 10.50 19.51
C ALA A 233 -12.29 9.18 20.30
N ALA A 234 -13.52 8.65 20.36
CA ALA A 234 -13.86 7.49 21.19
C ALA A 234 -13.12 6.17 20.84
N ARG A 235 -12.41 6.14 19.71
CA ARG A 235 -11.53 5.03 19.31
C ARG A 235 -10.21 4.99 20.11
N PHE A 236 -9.78 6.12 20.67
CA PHE A 236 -8.46 6.28 21.25
C PHE A 236 -8.48 6.36 22.77
N GLN A 237 -7.37 5.97 23.38
CA GLN A 237 -7.09 6.18 24.80
C GLN A 237 -5.89 7.12 24.96
N PRO A 238 -5.90 8.04 25.95
CA PRO A 238 -4.77 8.90 26.24
C PRO A 238 -3.57 8.08 26.75
N MET A 239 -2.36 8.62 26.56
CA MET A 239 -1.11 8.12 27.12
C MET A 239 -0.41 9.14 28.02
N ALA A 240 -0.63 10.44 27.80
CA ALA A 240 -0.12 11.50 28.66
C ALA A 240 -1.04 12.73 28.68
N TYR A 241 -0.95 13.50 29.77
CA TYR A 241 -1.62 14.78 29.95
C TYR A 241 -0.63 15.87 30.40
N ALA A 242 -0.77 17.09 29.89
CA ALA A 242 -0.17 18.28 30.49
C ALA A 242 -0.87 18.68 31.80
N PRO A 243 -0.32 19.59 32.64
CA PRO A 243 -0.92 19.99 33.92
C PRO A 243 -2.29 20.68 33.82
N ASP A 244 -2.54 21.37 32.71
CA ASP A 244 -3.86 21.92 32.34
C ASP A 244 -4.83 20.83 31.83
N GLY A 245 -4.38 19.58 31.75
CA GLY A 245 -5.09 18.41 31.26
C GLY A 245 -5.37 18.41 29.75
N LEU A 246 -4.56 19.10 28.94
CA LEU A 246 -4.48 18.83 27.50
C LEU A 246 -3.97 17.40 27.26
N VAL A 247 -4.50 16.70 26.24
CA VAL A 247 -4.00 15.37 25.85
C VAL A 247 -2.74 15.53 25.02
N GLU A 248 -1.63 14.99 25.52
CA GLU A 248 -0.28 15.14 24.94
C GLU A 248 0.17 13.92 24.12
N ALA A 249 -0.49 12.78 24.36
CA ALA A 249 -0.23 11.55 23.65
C ALA A 249 -1.47 10.65 23.71
N PHE A 250 -1.74 9.86 22.68
CA PHE A 250 -2.85 8.91 22.63
C PHE A 250 -2.59 7.77 21.64
N TYR A 251 -3.32 6.66 21.77
CA TYR A 251 -3.19 5.47 20.93
C TYR A 251 -4.52 4.74 20.72
N ASP A 252 -4.57 3.89 19.69
CA ASP A 252 -5.63 2.89 19.51
C ASP A 252 -5.27 1.62 20.30
N PRO A 253 -5.98 1.27 21.40
CA PRO A 253 -5.66 0.10 22.20
C PRO A 253 -5.87 -1.22 21.44
N ALA A 254 -6.76 -1.28 20.43
CA ALA A 254 -6.98 -2.48 19.62
C ALA A 254 -5.87 -2.69 18.56
N VAL A 255 -5.12 -1.64 18.25
CA VAL A 255 -4.09 -1.60 17.19
C VAL A 255 -2.75 -1.10 17.75
N SER A 256 -2.32 -1.72 18.85
CA SER A 256 -1.21 -1.26 19.72
C SER A 256 0.00 -2.20 19.83
N ASP A 257 0.03 -3.31 19.09
CA ASP A 257 1.13 -4.31 19.11
C ASP A 257 2.05 -4.22 17.88
N PRO A 258 3.28 -3.66 18.03
CA PRO A 258 4.24 -3.53 16.94
C PRO A 258 4.71 -4.87 16.36
N GLY A 259 4.71 -5.95 17.15
CA GLY A 259 5.11 -7.28 16.67
C GLY A 259 4.13 -7.86 15.65
N GLU A 260 2.85 -7.52 15.77
CA GLU A 260 1.74 -7.94 14.89
C GLU A 260 1.46 -6.98 13.71
N GLY A 261 2.30 -5.95 13.56
CA GLY A 261 2.12 -4.89 12.56
C GLY A 261 0.99 -3.92 12.90
N LYS A 262 0.69 -3.74 14.19
CA LYS A 262 -0.38 -2.87 14.69
C LYS A 262 0.23 -1.67 15.43
N PHE A 263 0.07 -0.47 14.89
CA PHE A 263 0.54 0.75 15.54
C PHE A 263 -0.30 1.92 15.03
N ILE A 264 -1.19 2.49 15.82
CA ILE A 264 -1.90 3.74 15.47
C ILE A 264 -1.83 4.67 16.67
N MET A 265 -0.93 5.66 16.61
CA MET A 265 -0.57 6.49 17.75
C MET A 265 -0.34 7.95 17.36
N GLY A 266 -0.68 8.87 18.26
CA GLY A 266 -0.47 10.31 18.14
C GLY A 266 0.31 10.87 19.33
N LEU A 267 1.30 11.70 19.06
CA LEU A 267 2.06 12.49 20.04
C LEU A 267 1.92 13.97 19.68
N GLN A 268 1.64 14.83 20.66
CA GLN A 268 1.51 16.27 20.46
C GLN A 268 2.88 16.98 20.55
N PHE A 269 3.75 16.50 21.45
CA PHE A 269 5.17 16.86 21.51
C PHE A 269 6.03 16.19 20.42
N HIS A 270 7.29 16.60 20.32
CA HIS A 270 8.22 16.31 19.22
C HIS A 270 9.46 15.47 19.67
N PRO A 271 9.34 14.14 19.80
CA PRO A 271 10.44 13.29 20.30
C PRO A 271 11.72 13.36 19.44
N GLU A 272 11.63 13.62 18.13
CA GLU A 272 12.81 13.80 17.27
C GLU A 272 13.57 15.11 17.51
N ARG A 273 12.94 16.09 18.17
CA ARG A 273 13.53 17.40 18.50
C ARG A 273 13.89 17.57 19.98
N MET A 274 13.61 16.58 20.82
CA MET A 274 14.03 16.55 22.23
C MET A 274 15.52 16.22 22.33
N ARG A 275 16.36 17.17 21.97
CA ARG A 275 17.82 17.03 21.84
C ARG A 275 18.50 18.10 22.66
N HIS A 276 19.57 17.70 23.35
CA HIS A 276 20.41 18.65 24.07
C HIS A 276 21.01 19.66 23.09
N GLU A 277 20.94 20.94 23.44
CA GLU A 277 21.70 21.99 22.78
C GLU A 277 23.19 21.66 22.90
N GLN A 278 23.82 21.35 21.78
CA GLN A 278 25.26 21.51 21.64
C GLN A 278 25.51 22.88 21.02
N ASP A 279 26.00 23.80 21.84
CA ASP A 279 26.59 25.09 21.45
C ASP A 279 27.85 24.88 20.58
N ILE A 280 27.67 24.32 19.40
CA ILE A 280 28.71 24.17 18.38
C ILE A 280 28.21 24.91 17.14
N PRO A 281 28.67 26.16 16.91
CA PRO A 281 28.34 26.90 15.70
C PRO A 281 28.57 26.06 14.44
N LEU A 282 27.64 26.17 13.49
CA LEU A 282 27.58 25.38 12.25
C LEU A 282 28.94 25.33 11.50
N GLU A 283 29.71 26.40 11.61
CA GLU A 283 31.03 26.62 11.01
C GLU A 283 32.15 25.71 11.57
N LYS A 284 31.94 25.04 12.72
CA LYS A 284 32.94 24.23 13.42
C LYS A 284 32.62 22.73 13.50
N GLN A 285 31.47 22.29 12.98
CA GLN A 285 31.07 20.88 13.02
C GLN A 285 31.78 20.10 11.89
N THR A 286 32.50 19.03 12.24
CA THR A 286 33.01 18.10 11.22
C THR A 286 31.90 17.15 10.75
N ARG A 287 32.06 16.61 9.53
CA ARG A 287 31.05 15.70 8.93
C ARG A 287 30.82 14.42 9.74
N GLU A 288 31.75 14.07 10.63
CA GLU A 288 31.68 12.92 11.54
C GLU A 288 30.91 13.26 12.84
N GLN A 289 31.02 14.49 13.35
CA GLN A 289 30.25 14.97 14.51
C GLN A 289 28.75 15.11 14.19
N LEU A 290 28.41 15.53 12.97
CA LEU A 290 27.02 15.52 12.47
C LEU A 290 26.41 14.11 12.48
N THR A 291 27.21 13.07 12.26
CA THR A 291 26.76 11.66 12.30
C THR A 291 26.87 11.00 13.68
N GLN A 292 27.57 11.60 14.64
CA GLN A 292 27.76 11.06 15.99
C GLN A 292 27.52 12.11 17.07
N GLY A 293 26.26 12.20 17.50
CA GLY A 293 25.96 12.49 18.89
C GLY A 293 25.55 13.92 19.22
N SER A 294 24.38 14.35 18.72
CA SER A 294 23.43 14.94 19.67
C SER A 294 23.02 13.85 20.66
N THR A 295 23.16 14.09 21.94
CA THR A 295 22.40 13.34 22.95
C THR A 295 20.95 13.83 22.92
N PHE A 296 19.99 12.90 22.95
CA PHE A 296 18.59 13.25 23.17
C PHE A 296 18.37 13.60 24.65
N ASP A 297 17.41 14.50 24.95
CA ASP A 297 16.99 14.84 26.32
C ASP A 297 16.66 13.57 27.12
N TYR A 298 16.06 12.59 26.43
CA TYR A 298 15.94 11.20 26.86
C TYR A 298 16.55 10.25 25.82
N PRO A 299 17.51 9.36 26.19
CA PRO A 299 18.02 8.30 25.31
C PRO A 299 16.93 7.46 24.62
N GLU A 300 15.74 7.41 25.22
CA GLU A 300 14.55 6.70 24.74
C GLU A 300 13.75 7.42 23.66
N CYS A 301 13.98 8.72 23.35
CA CYS A 301 13.23 9.44 22.31
C CYS A 301 13.17 8.71 20.94
N PRO A 302 14.26 8.10 20.43
CA PRO A 302 14.22 7.27 19.22
C PRO A 302 13.34 6.01 19.31
N ARG A 303 12.96 5.54 20.52
CA ARG A 303 12.18 4.31 20.72
C ARG A 303 10.80 4.38 20.07
N VAL A 304 10.19 5.56 20.03
CA VAL A 304 8.94 5.84 19.31
C VAL A 304 9.05 5.39 17.84
N TYR A 305 10.12 5.80 17.17
CA TYR A 305 10.40 5.46 15.76
C TYR A 305 10.80 3.99 15.60
N GLN A 306 11.53 3.43 16.58
CA GLN A 306 11.91 2.02 16.57
C GLN A 306 10.68 1.10 16.62
N GLU A 307 9.72 1.36 17.53
CA GLU A 307 8.49 0.57 17.64
C GLU A 307 7.56 0.83 16.44
N PHE A 308 7.46 2.06 15.94
CA PHE A 308 6.75 2.37 14.70
C PHE A 308 7.30 1.57 13.51
N VAL A 309 8.61 1.63 13.24
CA VAL A 309 9.21 0.93 12.10
C VAL A 309 9.18 -0.59 12.27
N LYS A 310 9.30 -1.10 13.50
CA LYS A 310 9.03 -2.52 13.81
C LYS A 310 7.62 -2.93 13.39
N ALA A 311 6.61 -2.09 13.64
CA ALA A 311 5.24 -2.32 13.14
C ALA A 311 5.16 -2.28 11.61
N VAL A 312 5.81 -1.32 10.95
CA VAL A 312 5.87 -1.23 9.47
C VAL A 312 6.46 -2.51 8.87
N VAL A 313 7.58 -3.02 9.42
CA VAL A 313 8.23 -4.25 9.00
C VAL A 313 7.34 -5.47 9.23
N ALA A 314 6.65 -5.56 10.38
CA ALA A 314 5.73 -6.65 10.68
C ALA A 314 4.48 -6.62 9.76
N TYR A 315 3.91 -5.43 9.52
CA TYR A 315 2.79 -5.23 8.60
C TYR A 315 3.15 -5.66 7.17
N GLN A 316 4.34 -5.29 6.69
CA GLN A 316 4.85 -5.77 5.42
C GLN A 316 4.94 -7.30 5.35
N LYS A 317 5.55 -7.94 6.35
CA LYS A 317 5.67 -9.41 6.39
C LYS A 317 4.29 -10.09 6.32
N LYS A 318 3.29 -9.51 6.98
CA LYS A 318 1.89 -9.95 6.99
C LYS A 318 1.16 -9.75 5.66
N LEU A 319 1.44 -8.68 4.92
CA LEU A 319 0.96 -8.54 3.53
C LEU A 319 1.61 -9.59 2.62
N LEU A 320 2.93 -9.76 2.70
CA LEU A 320 3.67 -10.74 1.91
C LEU A 320 3.29 -12.20 2.21
N SER A 321 2.91 -12.53 3.45
CA SER A 321 2.40 -13.87 3.79
C SER A 321 1.00 -14.09 3.23
N ARG A 322 0.08 -13.13 3.40
CA ARG A 322 -1.27 -13.19 2.81
C ARG A 322 -1.24 -13.28 1.29
N GLU A 323 -0.34 -12.57 0.62
CA GLU A 323 -0.12 -12.75 -0.82
C GLU A 323 0.36 -14.15 -1.20
N LYS A 324 1.28 -14.75 -0.43
CA LYS A 324 1.75 -16.13 -0.67
C LYS A 324 0.63 -17.15 -0.46
N GLU A 325 -0.20 -16.96 0.56
CA GLU A 325 -1.37 -17.79 0.86
C GLU A 325 -2.41 -17.68 -0.26
N MET A 326 -2.78 -16.46 -0.70
CA MET A 326 -3.67 -16.25 -1.84
C MET A 326 -3.12 -16.79 -3.17
N LYS A 327 -1.79 -16.92 -3.30
CA LYS A 327 -1.11 -17.49 -4.48
C LYS A 327 -0.92 -19.01 -4.40
N ALA A 328 -1.49 -19.71 -3.40
CA ALA A 328 -1.57 -21.16 -3.31
C ALA A 328 -3.03 -21.61 -3.12
N PRO A 329 -3.60 -22.43 -4.03
CA PRO A 329 -2.99 -23.72 -4.39
C PRO A 329 -2.58 -23.82 -5.86
N LYS A 330 -1.40 -24.39 -6.09
CA LYS A 330 -0.98 -24.85 -7.42
C LYS A 330 -1.77 -26.11 -7.81
N ILE A 331 -2.79 -25.97 -8.66
CA ILE A 331 -2.91 -26.95 -9.74
C ILE A 331 -1.65 -26.73 -10.57
N ALA A 332 -0.68 -27.65 -10.46
CA ALA A 332 0.67 -27.43 -10.97
C ALA A 332 0.64 -26.96 -12.44
N ALA A 333 1.48 -25.99 -12.79
CA ALA A 333 1.52 -25.44 -14.14
C ALA A 333 1.71 -26.55 -15.20
N GLU A 334 2.43 -27.61 -14.87
CA GLU A 334 2.53 -28.86 -15.64
C GLU A 334 1.19 -29.56 -15.91
N VAL A 335 0.27 -29.59 -14.96
CA VAL A 335 -1.08 -30.19 -15.11
C VAL A 335 -1.95 -29.30 -16.00
N LEU A 336 -1.81 -27.99 -15.89
CA LEU A 336 -2.47 -27.02 -16.78
C LEU A 336 -1.89 -27.09 -18.21
N GLU A 337 -0.57 -27.19 -18.38
CA GLU A 337 0.08 -27.39 -19.69
C GLU A 337 -0.25 -28.76 -20.28
N LYS A 338 -0.32 -29.84 -19.48
CA LYS A 338 -0.79 -31.17 -19.94
C LYS A 338 -2.25 -31.14 -20.39
N LYS A 339 -3.14 -30.47 -19.65
CA LYS A 339 -4.54 -30.26 -20.06
C LYS A 339 -4.66 -29.40 -21.32
N ARG A 340 -3.87 -28.32 -21.43
CA ARG A 340 -3.82 -27.45 -22.61
C ARG A 340 -3.32 -28.19 -23.85
N ALA A 341 -2.22 -28.94 -23.73
CA ALA A 341 -1.68 -29.75 -24.82
C ALA A 341 -2.63 -30.89 -25.24
N GLN A 342 -3.43 -31.43 -24.31
CA GLN A 342 -4.53 -32.33 -24.65
C GLN A 342 -5.65 -31.63 -25.43
N LEU A 343 -6.08 -30.43 -25.00
CA LEU A 343 -7.10 -29.64 -25.71
C LEU A 343 -6.62 -29.24 -27.12
N GLU A 344 -5.43 -28.67 -27.26
CA GLU A 344 -4.84 -28.26 -28.55
C GLU A 344 -4.73 -29.47 -29.51
N ARG A 345 -4.33 -30.65 -29.03
CA ARG A 345 -4.32 -31.88 -29.84
C ARG A 345 -5.71 -32.37 -30.21
N SER A 346 -6.69 -32.30 -29.31
CA SER A 346 -8.07 -32.66 -29.60
C SER A 346 -8.70 -31.71 -30.64
N PHE A 347 -8.43 -30.40 -30.56
CA PHE A 347 -8.91 -29.42 -31.53
C PHE A 347 -8.23 -29.56 -32.90
N SER A 348 -6.91 -29.77 -32.96
CA SER A 348 -6.25 -30.09 -34.24
C SER A 348 -6.86 -31.35 -34.84
N PHE A 349 -7.01 -32.44 -34.07
CA PHE A 349 -7.60 -33.68 -34.57
C PHE A 349 -9.06 -33.52 -35.02
N ALA A 350 -9.86 -32.69 -34.34
CA ALA A 350 -11.23 -32.38 -34.74
C ALA A 350 -11.28 -31.57 -36.05
N ARG A 351 -10.41 -30.57 -36.21
CA ARG A 351 -10.24 -29.82 -37.47
C ARG A 351 -9.79 -30.75 -38.59
N ASP A 352 -8.76 -31.55 -38.36
CA ASP A 352 -8.19 -32.45 -39.36
C ASP A 352 -9.23 -33.51 -39.78
N LYS A 353 -10.06 -34.00 -38.85
CA LYS A 353 -11.23 -34.86 -39.14
C LYS A 353 -12.32 -34.15 -39.96
N PHE A 354 -12.59 -32.89 -39.68
CA PHE A 354 -13.55 -32.07 -40.42
C PHE A 354 -13.06 -31.79 -41.85
N GLU A 355 -11.76 -31.54 -42.03
CA GLU A 355 -11.09 -31.38 -43.32
C GLU A 355 -10.96 -32.71 -44.09
N GLU A 356 -10.71 -33.84 -43.42
CA GLU A 356 -10.84 -35.18 -44.01
C GLU A 356 -12.27 -35.44 -44.50
N GLY A 357 -13.29 -35.05 -43.74
CA GLY A 357 -14.69 -35.13 -44.16
C GLY A 357 -15.00 -34.24 -45.37
N ARG A 358 -14.41 -33.03 -45.43
CA ARG A 358 -14.48 -32.12 -46.58
C ARG A 358 -13.81 -32.72 -47.83
N ASN A 359 -12.68 -33.42 -47.68
CA ASN A 359 -11.98 -34.07 -48.80
C ASN A 359 -12.65 -35.39 -49.25
N GLN A 360 -13.20 -36.18 -48.33
CA GLN A 360 -13.99 -37.38 -48.68
C GLN A 360 -15.34 -37.02 -49.33
N SER A 361 -15.83 -35.79 -49.13
CA SER A 361 -17.01 -35.25 -49.84
C SER A 361 -16.81 -35.13 -51.36
N ILE A 362 -15.60 -35.28 -51.90
CA ILE A 362 -15.36 -35.24 -53.34
C ILE A 362 -15.70 -36.57 -54.03
N HIS A 363 -15.60 -37.72 -53.34
CA HIS A 363 -15.82 -39.07 -53.92
C HIS A 363 -16.70 -40.02 -53.07
N GLY A 364 -17.78 -39.48 -52.48
CA GLY A 364 -18.92 -40.28 -52.04
C GLY A 364 -18.94 -40.67 -50.55
N GLY A 365 -19.67 -39.90 -49.75
CA GLY A 365 -19.86 -40.19 -48.31
C GLY A 365 -20.83 -39.24 -47.57
N GLY A 366 -21.67 -38.52 -48.30
CA GLY A 366 -22.51 -37.44 -47.74
C GLY A 366 -23.71 -37.92 -46.92
N ARG A 367 -23.48 -38.38 -45.67
CA ARG A 367 -24.56 -38.65 -44.70
C ARG A 367 -24.45 -37.91 -43.36
N ALA A 368 -23.25 -37.56 -42.90
CA ALA A 368 -23.09 -36.80 -41.65
C ALA A 368 -23.48 -35.31 -41.77
N LEU A 369 -23.12 -34.68 -42.89
CA LEU A 369 -23.37 -33.24 -43.10
C LEU A 369 -24.84 -32.92 -43.43
N ALA A 370 -25.59 -33.88 -43.98
CA ALA A 370 -27.01 -33.71 -44.28
C ALA A 370 -27.86 -33.60 -43.00
N ALA A 371 -27.58 -34.45 -42.00
CA ALA A 371 -28.28 -34.45 -40.72
C ALA A 371 -28.12 -33.12 -39.94
N LEU A 372 -26.96 -32.48 -40.03
CA LEU A 372 -26.71 -31.17 -39.41
C LEU A 372 -27.39 -30.01 -40.16
N LYS A 373 -27.63 -30.16 -41.48
CA LYS A 373 -28.31 -29.15 -42.30
C LYS A 373 -29.82 -29.12 -42.09
N GLU A 374 -30.45 -30.26 -41.84
CA GLU A 374 -31.90 -30.33 -41.58
C GLU A 374 -32.31 -29.83 -40.18
N GLN A 375 -31.41 -29.83 -39.19
CA GLN A 375 -31.75 -29.39 -37.82
C GLN A 375 -31.44 -27.93 -37.50
N SER A 376 -30.62 -27.22 -38.30
CA SER A 376 -30.09 -25.89 -37.92
C SER A 376 -30.57 -24.70 -38.77
N GLY A 377 -31.15 -24.92 -39.95
CA GLY A 377 -31.86 -23.87 -40.72
C GLY A 377 -31.08 -22.62 -41.17
N LEU A 378 -29.78 -22.50 -40.88
CA LEU A 378 -29.01 -21.25 -40.97
C LEU A 378 -28.04 -21.21 -42.17
N PRO A 379 -28.24 -20.29 -43.14
CA PRO A 379 -27.28 -20.03 -44.21
C PRO A 379 -26.19 -19.03 -43.75
N GLY A 380 -25.18 -19.52 -43.02
CA GLY A 380 -24.08 -18.65 -42.54
C GLY A 380 -22.94 -19.34 -41.79
N ALA A 381 -23.20 -20.53 -41.22
CA ALA A 381 -22.34 -21.20 -40.24
C ALA A 381 -20.84 -21.31 -40.60
N GLU A 382 -20.47 -21.41 -41.89
CA GLU A 382 -19.05 -21.48 -42.29
C GLU A 382 -18.23 -20.23 -41.90
N LYS A 383 -18.82 -19.03 -41.95
CA LYS A 383 -18.14 -17.79 -41.53
C LYS A 383 -18.00 -17.68 -40.01
N GLU A 384 -19.05 -18.06 -39.28
CA GLU A 384 -19.08 -17.99 -37.82
C GLU A 384 -18.12 -19.01 -37.19
N LEU A 385 -18.03 -20.22 -37.77
CA LEU A 385 -17.03 -21.22 -37.41
C LEU A 385 -15.58 -20.73 -37.62
N GLU A 386 -15.29 -20.06 -38.74
CA GLU A 386 -13.95 -19.52 -39.00
C GLU A 386 -13.60 -18.34 -38.06
N VAL A 387 -14.58 -17.48 -37.75
CA VAL A 387 -14.44 -16.38 -36.77
C VAL A 387 -14.23 -16.93 -35.37
N GLY A 388 -15.01 -17.93 -34.94
CA GLY A 388 -14.84 -18.60 -33.63
C GLY A 388 -13.48 -19.27 -33.50
N ALA A 389 -12.99 -19.94 -34.55
CA ALA A 389 -11.66 -20.55 -34.56
C ALA A 389 -10.53 -19.51 -34.47
N LYS A 390 -10.65 -18.37 -35.18
CA LYS A 390 -9.69 -17.26 -35.10
C LYS A 390 -9.70 -16.58 -33.73
N PHE A 391 -10.88 -16.36 -33.15
CA PHE A 391 -11.06 -15.78 -31.81
C PHE A 391 -10.43 -16.66 -30.71
N LEU A 392 -10.63 -17.98 -30.79
CA LEU A 392 -10.00 -18.93 -29.87
C LEU A 392 -8.48 -18.97 -30.01
N GLN A 393 -7.92 -18.86 -31.23
CA GLN A 393 -6.48 -18.71 -31.40
C GLN A 393 -5.92 -17.44 -30.74
N SER A 394 -6.58 -16.29 -30.88
CA SER A 394 -6.16 -15.05 -30.19
C SER A 394 -6.23 -15.17 -28.65
N ASN A 395 -7.18 -15.96 -28.13
CA ASN A 395 -7.32 -16.21 -26.68
C ASN A 395 -6.45 -17.38 -26.15
N THR A 396 -5.58 -17.98 -26.98
CA THR A 396 -4.54 -18.89 -26.47
C THR A 396 -3.42 -18.11 -25.77
N ALA A 397 -3.66 -17.76 -24.49
CA ALA A 397 -2.73 -16.99 -23.65
C ALA A 397 -1.26 -17.41 -23.84
N LEU A 398 -0.36 -16.43 -23.95
CA LEU A 398 1.07 -16.64 -24.20
C LEU A 398 1.66 -17.70 -23.25
N THR A 399 2.46 -18.63 -23.78
CA THR A 399 3.09 -19.66 -22.94
C THR A 399 4.00 -18.99 -21.90
N SER A 400 4.17 -19.60 -20.73
CA SER A 400 4.98 -19.01 -19.65
C SER A 400 6.44 -18.75 -20.09
N ARG A 401 6.95 -19.55 -21.04
CA ARG A 401 8.25 -19.34 -21.70
C ARG A 401 8.27 -18.11 -22.61
N GLN A 402 7.21 -17.86 -23.37
CA GLN A 402 7.06 -16.65 -24.18
C GLN A 402 6.91 -15.40 -23.31
N VAL A 403 6.13 -15.44 -22.23
CA VAL A 403 5.98 -14.29 -21.31
C VAL A 403 7.33 -13.91 -20.68
N LYS A 404 8.12 -14.89 -20.21
CA LYS A 404 9.47 -14.64 -19.66
C LYS A 404 10.43 -14.10 -20.72
N PHE A 405 10.39 -14.62 -21.94
CA PHE A 405 11.20 -14.15 -23.06
C PHE A 405 10.84 -12.71 -23.47
N LEU A 406 9.55 -12.38 -23.50
CA LEU A 406 9.04 -11.03 -23.79
C LEU A 406 9.43 -10.01 -22.69
N HIS A 407 9.36 -10.41 -21.41
CA HIS A 407 9.85 -9.57 -20.30
C HIS A 407 11.35 -9.27 -20.40
N ALA A 408 12.17 -10.26 -20.78
CA ALA A 408 13.60 -10.07 -20.99
C ALA A 408 13.91 -9.16 -22.18
N MET A 409 13.14 -9.25 -23.27
CA MET A 409 13.28 -8.36 -24.42
C MET A 409 12.85 -6.91 -24.11
N GLY A 410 11.90 -6.70 -23.19
CA GLY A 410 11.45 -5.38 -22.75
C GLY A 410 12.55 -4.48 -22.16
N ALA A 411 13.61 -5.07 -21.59
CA ALA A 411 14.78 -4.35 -21.10
C ALA A 411 15.74 -3.87 -22.22
N THR A 412 15.52 -4.28 -23.49
CA THR A 412 16.53 -4.17 -24.56
C THR A 412 15.93 -3.71 -25.91
N VAL A 413 14.92 -2.83 -25.90
CA VAL A 413 14.18 -2.49 -27.13
C VAL A 413 14.81 -1.31 -27.89
N ARG A 414 15.46 -1.62 -29.02
CA ARG A 414 15.71 -0.66 -30.13
C ARG A 414 14.77 -0.84 -31.34
N ASN A 415 13.83 -1.78 -31.29
CA ASN A 415 12.85 -2.07 -32.34
C ASN A 415 11.43 -2.26 -31.76
N SER A 416 10.75 -1.16 -31.43
CA SER A 416 9.43 -1.14 -30.78
C SER A 416 8.23 -1.23 -31.74
N SER A 417 8.42 -1.07 -33.05
CA SER A 417 7.34 -1.01 -34.06
C SER A 417 6.56 -2.31 -34.20
N MET A 418 7.25 -3.42 -34.48
CA MET A 418 6.64 -4.76 -34.66
C MET A 418 5.89 -5.27 -33.41
N PHE A 419 6.26 -4.77 -32.23
CA PHE A 419 5.60 -5.10 -30.96
C PHE A 419 4.23 -4.41 -30.87
N LEU A 420 4.19 -3.10 -31.13
CA LEU A 420 2.96 -2.30 -31.09
C LEU A 420 1.94 -2.77 -32.12
N GLU A 421 2.35 -3.05 -33.36
CA GLU A 421 1.45 -3.57 -34.40
C GLU A 421 0.75 -4.89 -34.00
N LYS A 422 1.50 -5.80 -33.35
CA LYS A 422 0.97 -7.12 -33.00
C LYS A 422 0.05 -7.09 -31.79
N MET A 423 0.26 -6.16 -30.86
CA MET A 423 -0.66 -5.91 -29.74
C MET A 423 -1.96 -5.26 -30.24
N GLN A 424 -1.86 -4.21 -31.06
CA GLN A 424 -3.01 -3.54 -31.68
C GLN A 424 -3.84 -4.49 -32.57
N MET A 425 -3.20 -5.45 -33.26
CA MET A 425 -3.88 -6.49 -34.03
C MET A 425 -4.79 -7.40 -33.16
N ASN A 426 -4.38 -7.71 -31.92
CA ASN A 426 -5.19 -8.52 -31.02
C ASN A 426 -6.30 -7.69 -30.36
N GLU A 427 -5.99 -6.47 -29.89
CA GLU A 427 -6.98 -5.57 -29.30
C GLU A 427 -8.11 -5.24 -30.29
N ARG A 428 -7.79 -4.99 -31.57
CA ARG A 428 -8.81 -4.76 -32.62
C ARG A 428 -9.70 -5.98 -32.83
N LYS A 429 -9.14 -7.19 -32.86
CA LYS A 429 -9.92 -8.44 -33.04
C LYS A 429 -10.80 -8.76 -31.84
N GLU A 430 -10.32 -8.48 -30.62
CA GLU A 430 -11.13 -8.64 -29.42
C GLU A 430 -12.27 -7.61 -29.38
N ALA A 431 -12.00 -6.36 -29.77
CA ALA A 431 -13.02 -5.32 -29.90
C ALA A 431 -14.06 -5.63 -30.99
N GLU A 432 -13.64 -6.17 -32.15
CA GLU A 432 -14.55 -6.64 -33.21
C GLU A 432 -15.45 -7.79 -32.71
N ALA A 433 -14.88 -8.77 -31.99
CA ALA A 433 -15.65 -9.88 -31.42
C ALA A 433 -16.64 -9.41 -30.33
N ARG A 434 -16.23 -8.50 -29.44
CA ARG A 434 -17.12 -7.90 -28.42
C ARG A 434 -18.26 -7.12 -29.08
N LYS A 435 -17.95 -6.27 -30.07
CA LYS A 435 -18.95 -5.49 -30.80
C LYS A 435 -19.91 -6.35 -31.63
N MET A 436 -19.46 -7.51 -32.10
CA MET A 436 -20.34 -8.50 -32.73
C MET A 436 -21.31 -9.11 -31.71
N MET A 437 -20.83 -9.55 -30.54
CA MET A 437 -21.67 -10.11 -29.48
C MET A 437 -22.64 -9.09 -28.85
N GLU A 438 -22.26 -7.81 -28.77
CA GLU A 438 -23.14 -6.71 -28.32
C GLU A 438 -24.33 -6.46 -29.25
N GLY A 439 -24.27 -6.95 -30.50
CA GLY A 439 -25.34 -6.80 -31.51
C GLY A 439 -26.19 -8.05 -31.73
N MET A 440 -26.00 -9.12 -30.95
CA MET A 440 -26.74 -10.38 -31.08
C MET A 440 -27.96 -10.38 -30.14
N GLU A 441 -29.09 -10.88 -30.64
CA GLU A 441 -30.29 -11.07 -29.82
C GLU A 441 -30.08 -12.20 -28.80
N GLU A 442 -30.78 -12.17 -27.67
CA GLU A 442 -30.58 -13.12 -26.54
C GLU A 442 -30.68 -14.60 -26.98
N ARG A 443 -31.52 -14.88 -27.99
CA ARG A 443 -31.68 -16.22 -28.59
C ARG A 443 -30.45 -16.66 -29.40
N GLU A 444 -29.85 -15.75 -30.16
CA GLU A 444 -28.64 -16.02 -30.96
C GLU A 444 -27.42 -16.23 -30.04
N LEU A 445 -27.36 -15.47 -28.94
CA LEU A 445 -26.35 -15.64 -27.90
C LEU A 445 -26.48 -17.01 -27.20
N GLN A 446 -27.72 -17.47 -26.96
CA GLN A 446 -27.99 -18.79 -26.39
C GLN A 446 -27.65 -19.93 -27.36
N GLU A 447 -27.98 -19.80 -28.65
CA GLU A 447 -27.59 -20.76 -29.69
C GLU A 447 -26.06 -20.86 -29.82
N PHE A 448 -25.33 -19.73 -29.70
CA PHE A 448 -23.87 -19.71 -29.67
C PHE A 448 -23.28 -20.43 -28.45
N ILE A 449 -23.89 -20.28 -27.27
CA ILE A 449 -23.50 -20.99 -26.03
C ILE A 449 -23.75 -22.50 -26.15
N ASP A 450 -24.89 -22.90 -26.72
CA ASP A 450 -25.23 -24.31 -26.88
C ASP A 450 -24.39 -24.99 -27.97
N PHE A 451 -24.03 -24.27 -29.03
CA PHE A 451 -22.99 -24.71 -29.98
C PHE A 451 -21.64 -24.94 -29.29
N TYR A 452 -21.21 -24.04 -28.40
CA TYR A 452 -20.00 -24.22 -27.60
C TYR A 452 -20.06 -25.45 -26.69
N ARG A 453 -21.20 -25.71 -26.03
CA ARG A 453 -21.42 -26.91 -25.22
C ARG A 453 -21.34 -28.18 -26.06
N MET A 454 -22.04 -28.22 -27.20
CA MET A 454 -22.00 -29.35 -28.13
C MET A 454 -20.57 -29.69 -28.58
N MET A 455 -19.75 -28.67 -28.86
CA MET A 455 -18.33 -28.84 -29.22
C MET A 455 -17.48 -29.39 -28.06
N ILE A 456 -17.76 -28.95 -26.82
CA ILE A 456 -17.09 -29.47 -25.60
C ILE A 456 -17.48 -30.93 -25.34
N ASP A 457 -18.75 -31.29 -25.51
CA ASP A 457 -19.25 -32.65 -25.28
C ASP A 457 -18.77 -33.62 -26.37
N ALA A 458 -18.72 -33.19 -27.63
CA ALA A 458 -18.13 -33.96 -28.72
C ALA A 458 -16.64 -34.25 -28.47
N ALA A 459 -15.87 -33.25 -28.05
CA ALA A 459 -14.46 -33.43 -27.67
C ALA A 459 -14.29 -34.38 -26.48
N SER A 460 -15.18 -34.29 -25.48
CA SER A 460 -15.16 -35.12 -24.27
C SER A 460 -15.50 -36.59 -24.55
N SER A 461 -16.49 -36.85 -25.41
CA SER A 461 -16.89 -38.19 -25.85
C SER A 461 -15.77 -38.91 -26.63
N VAL A 462 -15.11 -38.20 -27.55
CA VAL A 462 -13.95 -38.74 -28.30
C VAL A 462 -12.77 -39.05 -27.38
N LEU A 463 -12.53 -38.23 -26.34
CA LEU A 463 -11.52 -38.51 -25.32
C LEU A 463 -11.86 -39.76 -24.47
N GLN A 464 -13.13 -40.00 -24.14
CA GLN A 464 -13.56 -41.23 -23.47
C GLN A 464 -13.38 -42.46 -24.37
N GLN A 465 -13.74 -42.38 -25.66
CA GLN A 465 -13.51 -43.49 -26.61
C GLN A 465 -12.02 -43.84 -26.74
N ARG A 466 -11.12 -42.85 -26.79
CA ARG A 466 -9.65 -43.08 -26.78
C ARG A 466 -9.16 -43.69 -25.47
N ARG A 467 -9.75 -43.32 -24.33
CA ARG A 467 -9.41 -43.91 -23.02
C ARG A 467 -9.82 -45.38 -22.95
N ASN A 468 -11.01 -45.72 -23.43
CA ASN A 468 -11.51 -47.10 -23.41
C ASN A 468 -10.75 -48.01 -24.39
N SER A 469 -10.46 -47.53 -25.61
CA SER A 469 -9.69 -48.30 -26.60
C SER A 469 -8.21 -48.52 -26.22
N ASN A 470 -7.63 -47.69 -25.36
CA ASN A 470 -6.31 -47.95 -24.77
C ASN A 470 -6.36 -48.97 -23.61
N SER A 471 -7.46 -49.04 -22.84
CA SER A 471 -7.63 -50.10 -21.83
C SER A 471 -7.79 -51.49 -22.43
N SER A 472 -8.42 -51.60 -23.62
CA SER A 472 -8.61 -52.89 -24.33
C SER A 472 -7.36 -53.41 -25.07
N ARG A 473 -6.19 -52.77 -24.90
CA ARG A 473 -4.91 -53.19 -25.51
C ARG A 473 -3.89 -53.75 -24.51
N ASN A 474 -4.25 -53.86 -23.23
CA ASN A 474 -3.42 -54.41 -22.16
C ASN A 474 -4.02 -55.70 -21.56
N PHE A 475 -4.40 -56.65 -22.43
CA PHE A 475 -4.62 -58.06 -22.13
C PHE A 475 -4.20 -58.90 -23.34
#